data_AF-A0A843IVU6-F1
#
_entry.id   AF-A0A843IVU6-F1
#
_cell.length_a   1.000
_cell.length_b   1.000
_cell.length_c   1.000
_cell.angle_alpha   90.00
_cell.angle_beta   90.00
_cell.angle_gamma   90.00
#
_symmetry.space_group_name_H-M   'P 1'
#
loop_
_entity.id
_entity.type
_entity.pdbx_description
1 polymer ?
#
loop_
_entity_poly.entity_id
_entity_poly.type
_entity_poly.pdbx_seq_one_letter_code
_entity_poly.pdbx_strand_id
1 'polypeptide(L)'
;MKLPSKSKPYIIPEYSLTGDLLSFLTCNLQYRYQNKGTLPPSKPVQRWFGEFIHGVLEEAYLEWKYKQTAFPWDWIDDIRPIEEQIDLRLQVRGLYPYDEDLFFSMSNHPEVEYLNEHDHKKLASARAEKAINIWGEHLFPLIDSSEHLIKGVRPMPNYDEHKSRSNYYGINGVVDVLTSMKIHDLEQSNLDTFNNKIIEYLKKDPDFQKRISEHDGEDYEIIIDYKGMKRPPTVMLDSKAEDKWETHKQQILTYSWLRSKQEDSKPIIAGIIFYLNELVPSKEDLALIKEELENDLTDVGGEYVNDVKLIENWQEDDKAPELSNDFKIDRSIRIINVNENEQDNALLKFDSVVANIESSLIKEMNGCKIQEAWEADSDERTCSACDFRTFCKNNSVKTKDIKIP
;
A
#
# COMPACT_ATOMS: atom_id res chain seq x y z
N MET A 1 51.03 -16.13 23.22
CA MET A 1 50.00 -15.21 23.72
C MET A 1 48.92 -15.12 22.64
N LYS A 2 47.77 -15.80 22.80
CA LYS A 2 46.65 -15.68 21.85
C LYS A 2 45.94 -14.37 22.19
N LEU A 3 45.97 -13.40 21.28
CA LEU A 3 45.19 -12.18 21.43
C LEU A 3 43.70 -12.57 21.52
N PRO A 4 42.93 -12.02 22.46
CA PRO A 4 41.50 -12.29 22.54
C PRO A 4 40.86 -11.76 21.26
N SER A 5 40.36 -12.65 20.41
CA SER A 5 39.53 -12.26 19.28
C SER A 5 38.24 -11.67 19.85
N LYS A 6 37.96 -10.38 19.59
CA LYS A 6 36.63 -9.83 19.85
C LYS A 6 35.59 -10.78 19.25
N SER A 7 34.62 -11.21 20.05
CA SER A 7 33.45 -11.90 19.53
C SER A 7 32.82 -11.00 18.46
N LYS A 8 32.33 -11.60 17.37
CA LYS A 8 31.59 -10.84 16.37
C LYS A 8 30.41 -10.15 17.07
N PRO A 9 30.09 -8.89 16.72
CA PRO A 9 28.94 -8.22 17.28
C PRO A 9 27.69 -9.07 17.00
N TYR A 10 26.89 -9.29 18.03
CA TYR A 10 25.59 -9.93 17.89
C TYR A 10 24.67 -8.93 17.17
N ILE A 11 24.16 -9.32 15.99
CA ILE A 11 23.34 -8.48 15.13
C ILE A 11 21.99 -9.17 14.98
N ILE A 12 20.93 -8.48 15.40
CA ILE A 12 19.55 -8.90 15.14
C ILE A 12 19.23 -8.50 13.69
N PRO A 13 18.86 -9.44 12.81
CA PRO A 13 18.42 -9.10 11.46
C PRO A 13 17.10 -8.33 11.55
N GLU A 14 16.98 -7.23 10.81
CA GLU A 14 15.75 -6.44 10.69
C GLU A 14 15.08 -6.72 9.35
N TYR A 15 13.75 -6.84 9.37
CA TYR A 15 12.91 -7.05 8.20
C TYR A 15 11.81 -6.00 8.14
N SER A 16 11.63 -5.40 6.97
CA SER A 16 10.56 -4.45 6.68
C SER A 16 9.29 -5.16 6.25
N LEU A 17 8.15 -4.76 6.81
CA LEU A 17 6.85 -5.30 6.41
C LEU A 17 6.52 -5.00 4.95
N THR A 18 6.78 -3.78 4.49
CA THR A 18 6.49 -3.39 3.09
C THR A 18 7.67 -3.68 2.17
N GLY A 19 8.90 -3.52 2.65
CA GLY A 19 10.10 -3.69 1.84
C GLY A 19 10.58 -5.13 1.68
N ASP A 20 10.47 -5.96 2.71
CA ASP A 20 11.00 -7.33 2.66
C ASP A 20 9.91 -8.39 2.45
N LEU A 21 8.83 -8.36 3.25
CA LEU A 21 7.77 -9.36 3.15
C LEU A 21 7.10 -9.34 1.77
N LEU A 22 6.59 -8.19 1.35
CA LEU A 22 5.84 -8.06 0.09
C LEU A 22 6.72 -8.42 -1.11
N SER A 23 7.94 -7.87 -1.14
CA SER A 23 8.88 -8.13 -2.24
C SER A 23 9.30 -9.60 -2.31
N PHE A 24 9.46 -10.28 -1.16
CA PHE A 24 9.72 -11.71 -1.14
C PHE A 24 8.53 -12.51 -1.67
N LEU A 25 7.32 -12.24 -1.19
CA LEU A 25 6.09 -12.92 -1.62
C LEU A 25 5.81 -12.74 -3.12
N THR A 26 6.13 -11.57 -3.68
CA THR A 26 6.04 -11.33 -5.13
C THR A 26 7.00 -12.22 -5.92
N CYS A 27 8.28 -12.30 -5.53
CA CYS A 27 9.25 -13.25 -6.09
C CYS A 27 10.55 -13.31 -5.24
N ASN A 28 10.85 -14.47 -4.62
CA ASN A 28 12.03 -14.62 -3.75
C ASN A 28 13.36 -14.32 -4.47
N LEU A 29 13.49 -14.75 -5.73
CA LEU A 29 14.71 -14.51 -6.51
C LEU A 29 14.88 -13.02 -6.86
N GLN A 30 13.78 -12.35 -7.22
CA GLN A 30 13.80 -10.91 -7.50
C GLN A 30 14.16 -10.12 -6.23
N TYR A 31 13.53 -10.46 -5.10
CA TYR A 31 13.84 -9.92 -3.78
C TYR A 31 15.35 -10.01 -3.47
N ARG A 32 15.96 -11.18 -3.69
CA ARG A 32 17.39 -11.37 -3.47
C ARG A 32 18.25 -10.46 -4.34
N TYR A 33 17.89 -10.22 -5.60
CA TYR A 33 18.67 -9.34 -6.47
C TYR A 33 18.48 -7.85 -6.13
N GLN A 34 17.28 -7.43 -5.75
CA GLN A 34 16.97 -6.02 -5.47
C GLN A 34 17.45 -5.59 -4.07
N ASN A 35 17.02 -6.28 -3.01
CA ASN A 35 17.30 -5.85 -1.63
C ASN A 35 18.73 -6.16 -1.18
N LYS A 36 19.35 -7.23 -1.69
CA LYS A 36 20.73 -7.62 -1.34
C LYS A 36 21.76 -7.30 -2.43
N GLY A 37 21.35 -7.24 -3.70
CA GLY A 37 22.24 -6.87 -4.81
C GLY A 37 22.35 -5.36 -5.03
N THR A 38 21.54 -4.55 -4.32
CA THR A 38 21.47 -3.08 -4.49
C THR A 38 21.19 -2.65 -5.94
N LEU A 39 20.50 -3.51 -6.71
CA LEU A 39 20.11 -3.21 -8.08
C LEU A 39 18.69 -2.64 -8.05
N PRO A 40 18.51 -1.31 -8.20
CA PRO A 40 17.17 -0.75 -8.29
C PRO A 40 16.47 -1.28 -9.54
N PRO A 41 15.14 -1.47 -9.49
CA PRO A 41 14.38 -1.85 -10.68
C PRO A 41 14.57 -0.81 -11.79
N SER A 42 14.58 -1.25 -13.05
CA SER A 42 14.76 -0.35 -14.21
C SER A 42 13.50 0.49 -14.51
N LYS A 43 12.32 0.04 -14.04
CA LYS A 43 11.01 0.71 -14.23
C LYS A 43 10.10 0.73 -12.98
N PRO A 44 10.46 1.47 -11.92
CA PRO A 44 9.64 1.65 -10.72
C PRO A 44 8.38 2.53 -10.93
N VAL A 45 7.58 2.36 -11.98
CA VAL A 45 6.37 3.20 -12.20
C VAL A 45 5.42 3.14 -11.01
N GLN A 46 5.11 1.93 -10.53
CA GLN A 46 4.24 1.74 -9.37
C GLN A 46 4.84 2.28 -8.07
N ARG A 47 6.17 2.19 -7.93
CA ARG A 47 6.88 2.71 -6.77
C ARG A 47 6.93 4.24 -6.77
N TRP A 48 7.21 4.86 -7.92
CA TRP A 48 7.15 6.31 -8.09
C TRP A 48 5.74 6.81 -7.77
N PHE A 49 4.71 6.17 -8.34
CA PHE A 49 3.32 6.56 -8.09
C PHE A 49 2.92 6.45 -6.61
N GLY A 50 3.30 5.35 -5.95
CA GLY A 50 3.07 5.17 -4.52
C GLY A 50 3.76 6.25 -3.67
N GLU A 51 5.07 6.44 -3.86
CA GLU A 51 5.84 7.45 -3.11
C GLU A 51 5.36 8.89 -3.41
N PHE A 52 4.88 9.15 -4.64
CA PHE A 52 4.30 10.44 -5.03
C PHE A 52 2.99 10.70 -4.28
N ILE A 53 2.04 9.76 -4.32
CA ILE A 53 0.73 9.93 -3.69
C ILE A 53 0.86 10.04 -2.16
N HIS A 54 1.71 9.21 -1.53
CA HIS A 54 1.99 9.32 -0.11
C HIS A 54 2.59 10.68 0.25
N GLY A 55 3.62 11.12 -0.47
CA GLY A 55 4.24 12.41 -0.23
C GLY A 55 3.28 13.60 -0.43
N VAL A 56 2.42 13.55 -1.44
CA VAL A 56 1.44 14.62 -1.69
C VAL A 56 0.39 14.66 -0.59
N LEU A 57 -0.15 13.53 -0.14
CA LEU A 57 -1.14 13.50 0.94
C LEU A 57 -0.55 13.92 2.29
N GLU A 58 0.69 13.51 2.58
CA GLU A 58 1.42 13.94 3.78
C GLU A 58 1.61 15.46 3.79
N GLU A 59 2.17 16.01 2.72
CA GLU A 59 2.46 17.45 2.64
C GLU A 59 1.15 18.27 2.59
N ALA A 60 0.10 17.79 1.93
CA ALA A 60 -1.23 18.41 1.96
C ALA A 60 -1.82 18.42 3.38
N TYR A 61 -1.67 17.35 4.15
CA TYR A 61 -2.08 17.35 5.55
C TYR A 61 -1.29 18.38 6.36
N LEU A 62 0.03 18.46 6.19
CA LEU A 62 0.87 19.43 6.91
C LEU A 62 0.48 20.88 6.56
N GLU A 63 0.21 21.15 5.29
CA GLU A 63 -0.25 22.45 4.83
C GLU A 63 -1.62 22.80 5.40
N TRP A 64 -2.57 21.86 5.36
CA TRP A 64 -3.88 22.01 5.97
C TRP A 64 -3.79 22.24 7.48
N LYS A 65 -2.94 21.50 8.19
CA LYS A 65 -2.74 21.64 9.63
C LYS A 65 -2.30 23.06 10.00
N TYR A 66 -1.46 23.68 9.17
CA TYR A 66 -0.96 25.04 9.38
C TYR A 66 -1.95 26.13 8.93
N LYS A 67 -2.53 26.02 7.72
CA LYS A 67 -3.36 27.06 7.11
C LYS A 67 -4.85 26.91 7.40
N GLN A 68 -5.31 25.70 7.68
CA GLN A 68 -6.72 25.31 7.79
C GLN A 68 -7.53 25.71 6.54
N THR A 69 -6.94 25.52 5.35
CA THR A 69 -7.56 25.83 4.06
C THR A 69 -8.85 25.03 3.89
N ALA A 70 -9.95 25.71 3.53
CA ALA A 70 -11.23 25.07 3.31
C ALA A 70 -11.23 24.23 2.03
N PHE A 71 -11.94 23.11 2.04
CA PHE A 71 -12.16 22.27 0.87
C PHE A 71 -13.32 22.80 0.01
N PRO A 72 -13.33 22.56 -1.32
CA PRO A 72 -12.27 21.92 -2.10
C PRO A 72 -11.09 22.88 -2.37
N TRP A 73 -9.91 22.32 -2.46
CA TRP A 73 -8.66 22.99 -2.84
C TRP A 73 -8.59 23.12 -4.37
N ASP A 74 -8.07 24.25 -4.83
CA ASP A 74 -7.80 24.49 -6.24
C ASP A 74 -6.54 23.73 -6.68
N TRP A 75 -6.57 23.09 -7.84
CA TRP A 75 -5.43 22.31 -8.30
C TRP A 75 -4.20 23.18 -8.59
N ILE A 76 -4.37 24.34 -9.24
CA ILE A 76 -3.24 25.18 -9.66
C ILE A 76 -2.63 25.88 -8.44
N ASP A 77 -3.47 26.46 -7.60
CA ASP A 77 -3.02 27.35 -6.54
C ASP A 77 -2.62 26.60 -5.26
N ASP A 78 -3.34 25.51 -4.92
CA ASP A 78 -3.15 24.81 -3.65
C ASP A 78 -2.41 23.46 -3.81
N ILE A 79 -2.76 22.64 -4.81
CA ILE A 79 -2.28 21.25 -4.90
C ILE A 79 -0.99 21.13 -5.73
N ARG A 80 -0.92 21.83 -6.86
CA ARG A 80 0.20 21.74 -7.79
C ARG A 80 1.55 22.12 -7.17
N PRO A 81 1.67 23.17 -6.33
CA PRO A 81 2.92 23.47 -5.65
C PRO A 81 3.43 22.31 -4.79
N ILE A 82 2.52 21.57 -4.16
CA ILE A 82 2.83 20.36 -3.40
C ILE A 82 3.32 19.26 -4.33
N GLU A 83 2.61 18.98 -5.43
CA GLU A 83 3.02 17.98 -6.42
C GLU A 83 4.44 18.24 -6.95
N GLU A 84 4.78 19.49 -7.24
CA GLU A 84 6.11 19.89 -7.74
C GLU A 84 7.21 19.69 -6.70
N GLN A 85 6.95 20.03 -5.44
CA GLN A 85 7.87 19.77 -4.34
C GLN A 85 8.16 18.28 -4.18
N ILE A 86 7.12 17.44 -4.26
CA ILE A 86 7.25 15.99 -4.13
C ILE A 86 7.93 15.39 -5.36
N ASP A 87 7.57 15.80 -6.57
CA ASP A 87 8.24 15.37 -7.80
C ASP A 87 9.75 15.67 -7.74
N LEU A 88 10.14 16.89 -7.36
CA LEU A 88 11.55 17.25 -7.19
C LEU A 88 12.26 16.35 -6.15
N ARG A 89 11.60 16.06 -5.02
CA ARG A 89 12.13 15.17 -3.97
C ARG A 89 12.36 13.76 -4.52
N LEU A 90 11.47 13.23 -5.34
CA LEU A 90 11.60 11.91 -5.96
C LEU A 90 12.70 11.88 -7.02
N GLN A 91 12.82 12.92 -7.85
CA GLN A 91 13.86 13.03 -8.87
C GLN A 91 15.27 13.06 -8.25
N VAL A 92 15.45 13.78 -7.14
CA VAL A 92 16.72 13.79 -6.39
C VAL A 92 17.10 12.38 -5.90
N ARG A 93 16.11 11.52 -5.62
CA ARG A 93 16.31 10.11 -5.26
C ARG A 93 16.48 9.18 -6.47
N GLY A 94 16.46 9.73 -7.69
CA GLY A 94 16.56 8.98 -8.94
C GLY A 94 15.26 8.28 -9.35
N LEU A 95 14.13 8.65 -8.77
CA LEU A 95 12.80 8.17 -9.16
C LEU A 95 12.12 9.23 -10.03
N TYR A 96 11.84 8.86 -11.29
CA TYR A 96 11.26 9.76 -12.27
C TYR A 96 9.88 9.27 -12.71
N PRO A 97 8.95 10.17 -13.06
CA PRO A 97 7.73 9.79 -13.76
C PRO A 97 8.14 9.24 -15.14
N TYR A 98 7.92 7.94 -15.35
CA TYR A 98 8.36 7.25 -16.57
C TYR A 98 7.54 7.60 -17.80
N ASP A 99 6.31 8.05 -17.59
CA ASP A 99 5.32 8.26 -18.64
C ASP A 99 4.77 9.69 -18.51
N GLU A 100 4.88 10.47 -19.59
CA GLU A 100 4.30 11.81 -19.66
C GLU A 100 2.76 11.76 -19.57
N ASP A 101 2.13 10.61 -19.82
CA ASP A 101 0.70 10.37 -19.59
C ASP A 101 0.33 10.12 -18.12
N LEU A 102 1.31 9.78 -17.28
CA LEU A 102 1.11 9.58 -15.85
C LEU A 102 1.15 10.89 -15.07
N PHE A 103 2.14 11.74 -15.33
CA PHE A 103 2.37 12.99 -14.60
C PHE A 103 3.17 14.00 -15.42
N PHE A 104 2.80 15.27 -15.33
CA PHE A 104 3.51 16.36 -15.97
C PHE A 104 4.55 16.98 -15.02
N SER A 105 5.84 16.75 -15.31
CA SER A 105 6.96 17.32 -14.55
C SER A 105 7.50 18.59 -15.20
N MET A 106 7.50 19.71 -14.46
CA MET A 106 8.10 20.97 -14.92
C MET A 106 9.61 20.86 -15.15
N SER A 107 10.29 19.99 -14.39
CA SER A 107 11.73 19.74 -14.55
C SER A 107 12.08 19.21 -15.94
N ASN A 108 11.17 18.49 -16.58
CA ASN A 108 11.36 17.93 -17.92
C ASN A 108 10.97 18.92 -19.03
N HIS A 109 10.24 19.99 -18.69
CA HIS A 109 9.72 20.98 -19.63
C HIS A 109 9.97 22.42 -19.13
N PRO A 110 11.23 22.84 -18.95
CA PRO A 110 11.57 24.17 -18.43
C PRO A 110 11.09 25.33 -19.32
N GLU A 111 10.71 25.05 -20.56
CA GLU A 111 10.12 25.99 -21.51
C GLU A 111 8.64 26.30 -21.27
N VAL A 112 7.93 25.54 -20.45
CA VAL A 112 6.50 25.74 -20.18
C VAL A 112 6.33 26.78 -19.06
N GLU A 113 5.85 27.96 -19.42
CA GLU A 113 5.67 29.09 -18.49
C GLU A 113 4.30 29.07 -17.78
N TYR A 114 3.32 28.35 -18.35
CA TYR A 114 1.96 28.24 -17.82
C TYR A 114 1.40 26.82 -18.00
N LEU A 115 0.91 26.23 -16.92
CA LEU A 115 0.20 24.95 -16.93
C LEU A 115 -1.19 25.11 -17.52
N ASN A 116 -1.67 24.09 -18.25
CA ASN A 116 -3.00 24.08 -18.84
C ASN A 116 -3.90 22.98 -18.21
N GLU A 117 -5.21 23.03 -18.47
CA GLU A 117 -6.16 22.00 -18.00
C GLU A 117 -5.87 20.58 -18.50
N HIS A 118 -5.07 20.42 -19.56
CA HIS A 118 -4.69 19.10 -20.07
C HIS A 118 -3.59 18.47 -19.21
N ASP A 119 -2.71 19.27 -18.61
CA ASP A 119 -1.67 18.81 -17.67
C ASP A 119 -2.28 18.35 -16.34
N HIS A 120 -3.35 19.03 -15.89
CA HIS A 120 -4.18 18.65 -14.74
C HIS A 120 -4.82 17.27 -14.88
N LYS A 121 -5.18 16.87 -16.12
CA LYS A 121 -5.91 15.63 -16.41
C LYS A 121 -5.04 14.37 -16.44
N LYS A 122 -3.74 14.49 -16.16
CA LYS A 122 -2.85 13.33 -16.04
C LYS A 122 -3.21 12.51 -14.81
N LEU A 123 -3.03 11.20 -14.89
CA LEU A 123 -3.62 10.26 -13.93
C LEU A 123 -3.16 10.51 -12.48
N ALA A 124 -1.90 10.87 -12.26
CA ALA A 124 -1.38 11.11 -10.91
C ALA A 124 -1.95 12.36 -10.27
N SER A 125 -1.94 13.48 -10.98
CA SER A 125 -2.51 14.74 -10.47
C SER A 125 -4.02 14.63 -10.25
N ALA A 126 -4.75 14.02 -11.19
CA ALA A 126 -6.19 13.80 -11.04
C ALA A 126 -6.54 12.94 -9.82
N ARG A 127 -5.73 11.90 -9.53
CA ARG A 127 -5.93 11.04 -8.36
C ARG A 127 -5.56 11.75 -7.06
N ALA A 128 -4.45 12.48 -7.04
CA ALA A 128 -4.03 13.26 -5.88
C ALA A 128 -5.07 14.31 -5.52
N GLU A 129 -5.53 15.10 -6.50
CA GLU A 129 -6.58 16.10 -6.31
C GLU A 129 -7.86 15.47 -5.78
N LYS A 130 -8.36 14.39 -6.41
CA LYS A 130 -9.58 13.73 -5.94
C LYS A 130 -9.41 13.14 -4.54
N ALA A 131 -8.25 12.61 -4.20
CA ALA A 131 -7.97 12.11 -2.86
C ALA A 131 -8.02 13.24 -1.82
N ILE A 132 -7.38 14.38 -2.08
CA ILE A 132 -7.38 15.55 -1.19
C ILE A 132 -8.81 16.11 -1.05
N ASN A 133 -9.50 16.33 -2.16
CA ASN A 133 -10.80 17.00 -2.15
C ASN A 133 -11.96 16.13 -1.68
N ILE A 134 -11.86 14.80 -1.75
CA ILE A 134 -12.89 13.88 -1.25
C ILE A 134 -12.55 13.40 0.16
N TRP A 135 -11.34 12.89 0.38
CA TRP A 135 -10.96 12.29 1.66
C TRP A 135 -10.28 13.28 2.60
N GLY A 136 -9.56 14.28 2.09
CA GLY A 136 -8.84 15.26 2.94
C GLY A 136 -9.75 15.98 3.93
N GLU A 137 -10.94 16.42 3.50
CA GLU A 137 -11.95 17.06 4.37
C GLU A 137 -12.32 16.20 5.59
N HIS A 138 -12.42 14.89 5.38
CA HIS A 138 -12.82 13.94 6.41
C HIS A 138 -11.64 13.36 7.18
N LEU A 139 -10.50 13.23 6.53
CA LEU A 139 -9.34 12.54 7.05
C LEU A 139 -8.41 13.46 7.83
N PHE A 140 -8.06 14.62 7.27
CA PHE A 140 -7.08 15.52 7.87
C PHE A 140 -7.45 15.95 9.30
N PRO A 141 -8.74 16.24 9.62
CA PRO A 141 -9.15 16.53 11.00
C PRO A 141 -8.97 15.36 11.98
N LEU A 142 -8.88 14.12 11.49
CA LEU A 142 -8.75 12.91 12.30
C LEU A 142 -7.30 12.46 12.47
N ILE A 143 -6.33 13.06 11.76
CA ILE A 143 -4.93 12.65 11.85
C ILE A 143 -4.31 13.15 13.16
N ASP A 144 -3.90 12.21 14.00
CA ASP A 144 -3.12 12.48 15.22
C ASP A 144 -1.61 12.46 14.91
N SER A 145 -1.16 11.47 14.15
CA SER A 145 0.21 11.36 13.64
C SER A 145 0.24 10.85 12.20
N SER A 146 1.16 11.36 11.39
CA SER A 146 1.49 10.86 10.04
C SER A 146 2.90 10.27 10.01
N GLU A 147 3.17 9.33 9.10
CA GLU A 147 4.49 8.68 8.91
C GLU A 147 5.08 8.10 10.21
N HIS A 148 4.26 7.38 10.98
CA HIS A 148 4.64 6.90 12.30
C HIS A 148 5.52 5.64 12.22
N LEU A 149 6.77 5.75 12.68
CA LEU A 149 7.71 4.64 12.69
C LEU A 149 7.36 3.63 13.79
N ILE A 150 7.19 2.37 13.39
CA ILE A 150 6.87 1.27 14.28
C ILE A 150 7.92 0.17 14.20
N LYS A 151 8.31 -0.34 15.37
CA LYS A 151 9.35 -1.37 15.50
C LYS A 151 8.99 -2.36 16.60
N GLY A 152 9.35 -3.61 16.37
CA GLY A 152 9.17 -4.70 17.32
C GLY A 152 10.22 -5.79 17.12
N VAL A 153 10.28 -6.72 18.06
CA VAL A 153 11.20 -7.86 18.00
C VAL A 153 10.40 -9.14 18.23
N ARG A 154 10.73 -10.19 17.48
CA ARG A 154 10.11 -11.52 17.60
C ARG A 154 11.17 -12.63 17.65
N PRO A 155 10.86 -13.78 18.25
CA PRO A 155 11.73 -14.95 18.24
C PRO A 155 12.02 -15.42 16.80
N MET A 156 13.25 -15.86 16.55
CA MET A 156 13.64 -16.42 15.25
C MET A 156 12.85 -17.70 14.97
N PRO A 157 12.10 -17.80 13.85
CA PRO A 157 11.41 -19.02 13.49
C PRO A 157 12.42 -20.15 13.22
N ASN A 158 12.12 -21.35 13.71
CA ASN A 158 12.98 -22.54 13.58
C ASN A 158 14.43 -22.32 14.06
N TYR A 159 14.61 -21.58 15.16
CA TYR A 159 15.93 -21.28 15.72
C TYR A 159 16.76 -22.54 15.99
N ASP A 160 18.00 -22.52 15.49
CA ASP A 160 19.05 -23.52 15.74
C ASP A 160 20.33 -22.75 16.10
N GLU A 161 20.85 -22.93 17.31
CA GLU A 161 22.04 -22.22 17.83
C GLU A 161 23.27 -22.37 16.92
N HIS A 162 23.34 -23.46 16.14
CA HIS A 162 24.49 -23.74 15.27
C HIS A 162 24.28 -23.27 13.83
N LYS A 163 23.07 -22.86 13.43
CA LYS A 163 22.74 -22.47 12.04
C LYS A 163 22.15 -21.08 11.92
N SER A 164 21.28 -20.70 12.85
CA SER A 164 20.61 -19.41 12.85
C SER A 164 21.59 -18.30 13.14
N ARG A 165 21.40 -17.16 12.47
CA ARG A 165 22.26 -15.98 12.65
C ARG A 165 21.97 -15.24 13.97
N SER A 166 20.76 -15.41 14.51
CA SER A 166 20.26 -14.78 15.73
C SER A 166 19.08 -15.59 16.28
N ASN A 167 18.81 -15.49 17.59
CA ASN A 167 17.61 -16.03 18.25
C ASN A 167 16.39 -15.11 18.16
N TYR A 168 16.56 -13.89 17.67
CA TYR A 168 15.49 -12.94 17.40
C TYR A 168 15.65 -12.32 16.01
N TYR A 169 14.56 -11.78 15.49
CA TYR A 169 14.58 -10.85 14.36
C TYR A 169 13.75 -9.61 14.72
N GLY A 170 14.13 -8.47 14.14
CA GLY A 170 13.42 -7.21 14.26
C GLY A 170 12.43 -7.05 13.11
N ILE A 171 11.27 -6.46 13.41
CA ILE A 171 10.31 -6.02 12.41
C ILE A 171 10.25 -4.51 12.46
N ASN A 172 10.26 -3.88 11.30
CA ASN A 172 10.02 -2.44 11.16
C ASN A 172 8.95 -2.14 10.10
N GLY A 173 8.27 -1.01 10.29
CA GLY A 173 7.24 -0.50 9.39
C GLY A 173 7.03 0.99 9.58
N VAL A 174 6.35 1.60 8.63
CA VAL A 174 5.88 2.98 8.69
C VAL A 174 4.37 2.95 8.49
N VAL A 175 3.64 3.58 9.40
CA VAL A 175 2.20 3.76 9.28
C VAL A 175 1.93 5.12 8.65
N ASP A 176 1.25 5.14 7.50
CA ASP A 176 0.96 6.38 6.78
C ASP A 176 0.20 7.37 7.69
N VAL A 177 -0.89 6.91 8.31
CA VAL A 177 -1.71 7.73 9.23
C VAL A 177 -2.17 6.93 10.45
N LEU A 178 -2.02 7.57 11.61
CA LEU A 178 -2.58 7.12 12.88
C LEU A 178 -3.60 8.16 13.37
N THR A 179 -4.81 7.67 13.64
CA THR A 179 -5.93 8.46 14.17
C THR A 179 -6.24 8.04 15.59
N SER A 180 -6.28 8.98 16.52
CA SER A 180 -6.74 8.79 17.90
C SER A 180 -8.17 9.31 18.05
N MET A 181 -9.12 8.49 18.52
CA MET A 181 -10.50 8.92 18.77
C MET A 181 -10.99 8.51 20.15
N LYS A 182 -11.91 9.30 20.72
CA LYS A 182 -12.67 8.91 21.91
C LYS A 182 -13.99 8.31 21.51
N ILE A 183 -14.46 7.30 22.24
CA ILE A 183 -15.77 6.67 22.01
C ILE A 183 -16.90 7.70 22.06
N HIS A 184 -16.83 8.69 22.95
CA HIS A 184 -17.84 9.75 23.04
C HIS A 184 -17.85 10.71 21.84
N ASP A 185 -16.74 10.84 21.09
CA ASP A 185 -16.69 11.68 19.88
C ASP A 185 -17.54 11.05 18.75
N LEU A 186 -17.67 9.72 18.74
CA LEU A 186 -18.61 9.03 17.86
C LEU A 186 -20.06 9.26 18.25
N GLU A 187 -20.38 9.41 19.54
CA GLU A 187 -21.74 9.68 20.00
C GLU A 187 -22.14 11.13 19.75
N GLN A 188 -21.22 12.09 19.94
CA GLN A 188 -21.45 13.52 19.71
C GLN A 188 -21.61 13.88 18.23
N SER A 189 -21.07 13.09 17.30
CA SER A 189 -21.36 13.29 15.86
C SER A 189 -22.82 12.98 15.47
N ASN A 190 -23.64 12.42 16.37
CA ASN A 190 -25.10 12.34 16.19
C ASN A 190 -25.81 13.68 16.50
N LEU A 191 -25.12 14.69 17.05
CA LEU A 191 -25.63 16.04 17.30
C LEU A 191 -25.19 16.97 16.15
N ASP A 192 -25.86 16.86 15.00
CA ASP A 192 -26.06 17.83 13.91
C ASP A 192 -24.89 18.70 13.36
N THR A 193 -23.64 18.55 13.81
CA THR A 193 -22.59 19.56 13.52
C THR A 193 -21.28 19.02 12.96
N PHE A 194 -21.06 17.70 12.92
CA PHE A 194 -19.86 17.11 12.32
C PHE A 194 -20.21 15.90 11.45
N ASN A 195 -20.46 16.15 10.17
CA ASN A 195 -20.71 15.11 9.18
C ASN A 195 -19.37 14.64 8.57
N ASN A 196 -18.79 13.59 9.15
CA ASN A 196 -17.53 13.01 8.68
C ASN A 196 -17.79 11.62 8.08
N LYS A 197 -17.58 11.49 6.76
CA LYS A 197 -17.87 10.24 6.04
C LYS A 197 -17.11 9.04 6.59
N ILE A 198 -15.86 9.20 7.01
CA ILE A 198 -15.05 8.09 7.55
C ILE A 198 -15.72 7.54 8.82
N ILE A 199 -16.17 8.44 9.69
CA ILE A 199 -16.93 8.07 10.90
C ILE A 199 -18.25 7.38 10.52
N GLU A 200 -18.95 7.83 9.47
CA GLU A 200 -20.16 7.16 9.00
C GLU A 200 -19.92 5.73 8.53
N TYR A 201 -18.84 5.46 7.78
CA TYR A 201 -18.49 4.09 7.38
C TYR A 201 -18.20 3.21 8.58
N LEU A 202 -17.44 3.72 9.55
CA LEU A 202 -17.14 3.01 10.80
C LEU A 202 -18.43 2.72 11.60
N LYS A 203 -19.38 3.67 11.63
CA LYS A 203 -20.68 3.48 12.31
C LYS A 203 -21.55 2.41 11.66
N LYS A 204 -21.50 2.30 10.33
CA LYS A 204 -22.26 1.30 9.56
C LYS A 204 -21.66 -0.10 9.68
N ASP A 205 -20.39 -0.23 10.03
CA ASP A 205 -19.72 -1.53 10.17
C ASP A 205 -20.14 -2.25 11.47
N PRO A 206 -20.83 -3.40 11.39
CA PRO A 206 -21.38 -4.07 12.57
C PRO A 206 -20.30 -4.67 13.47
N ASP A 207 -19.18 -5.13 12.89
CA ASP A 207 -18.07 -5.72 13.64
C ASP A 207 -17.30 -4.65 14.42
N PHE A 208 -17.16 -3.46 13.86
CA PHE A 208 -16.62 -2.28 14.53
C PHE A 208 -17.50 -1.86 15.70
N GLN A 209 -18.82 -1.73 15.48
CA GLN A 209 -19.78 -1.37 16.54
C GLN A 209 -19.74 -2.36 17.71
N LYS A 210 -19.67 -3.66 17.40
CA LYS A 210 -19.55 -4.70 18.41
C LYS A 210 -18.29 -4.51 19.28
N ARG A 211 -17.14 -4.25 18.66
CA ARG A 211 -15.88 -4.07 19.41
C ARG A 211 -15.87 -2.83 20.28
N ILE A 212 -16.40 -1.72 19.77
CA ILE A 212 -16.53 -0.50 20.58
C ILE A 212 -17.39 -0.77 21.81
N SER A 213 -18.48 -1.51 21.68
CA SER A 213 -19.32 -1.87 22.83
C SER A 213 -18.61 -2.76 23.86
N GLU A 214 -17.55 -3.46 23.47
CA GLU A 214 -16.72 -4.29 24.37
C GLU A 214 -15.62 -3.47 25.08
N HIS A 215 -15.27 -2.27 24.59
CA HIS A 215 -14.17 -1.43 25.07
C HIS A 215 -14.67 -0.17 25.81
N ASP A 216 -15.65 -0.34 26.71
CA ASP A 216 -16.37 0.77 27.37
C ASP A 216 -15.42 1.79 28.07
N GLY A 217 -15.33 2.99 27.49
CA GLY A 217 -14.67 4.15 28.11
C GLY A 217 -13.19 4.40 27.79
N GLU A 218 -12.55 3.63 26.91
CA GLU A 218 -11.15 3.86 26.52
C GLU A 218 -11.01 4.66 25.21
N ASP A 219 -10.00 5.54 25.15
CA ASP A 219 -9.55 6.11 23.88
C ASP A 219 -8.99 4.98 23.02
N TYR A 220 -9.26 5.00 21.71
CA TYR A 220 -8.75 3.99 20.78
C TYR A 220 -8.07 4.62 19.57
N GLU A 221 -7.34 3.79 18.84
CA GLU A 221 -6.63 4.16 17.63
C GLU A 221 -7.21 3.44 16.39
N ILE A 222 -7.12 4.13 15.26
CA ILE A 222 -7.39 3.59 13.93
C ILE A 222 -6.15 3.81 13.07
N ILE A 223 -5.72 2.74 12.40
CA ILE A 223 -4.59 2.78 11.46
C ILE A 223 -5.13 3.01 10.05
N ILE A 224 -4.63 4.00 9.34
CA ILE A 224 -5.07 4.34 8.00
C ILE A 224 -3.87 4.27 7.05
N ASP A 225 -4.07 3.59 5.92
CA ASP A 225 -3.07 3.40 4.86
C ASP A 225 -3.68 3.74 3.50
N TYR A 226 -2.85 4.25 2.59
CA TYR A 226 -3.26 4.59 1.23
C TYR A 226 -2.60 3.69 0.22
N LYS A 227 -3.39 3.19 -0.74
CA LYS A 227 -2.91 2.37 -1.84
C LYS A 227 -3.22 3.04 -3.18
N GLY A 228 -2.15 3.36 -3.91
CA GLY A 228 -2.19 3.86 -5.28
C GLY A 228 -2.51 2.78 -6.32
N MET A 229 -3.56 2.00 -6.09
CA MET A 229 -3.99 0.91 -6.96
C MET A 229 -5.50 0.70 -6.88
N LYS A 230 -6.03 -0.07 -7.82
CA LYS A 230 -7.41 -0.57 -7.80
C LYS A 230 -7.66 -1.42 -6.55
N ARG A 231 -8.87 -1.35 -5.98
CA ARG A 231 -9.34 -2.20 -4.88
C ARG A 231 -9.23 -3.67 -5.31
N PRO A 232 -8.47 -4.53 -4.62
CA PRO A 232 -8.38 -5.93 -4.99
C PRO A 232 -9.72 -6.66 -4.78
N PRO A 233 -10.01 -7.71 -5.58
CA PRO A 233 -11.20 -8.51 -5.39
C PRO A 233 -11.14 -9.27 -4.06
N THR A 234 -12.31 -9.67 -3.55
CA THR A 234 -12.45 -10.41 -2.29
C THR A 234 -12.20 -11.90 -2.45
N VAL A 235 -12.33 -12.42 -3.68
CA VAL A 235 -12.12 -13.82 -4.02
C VAL A 235 -11.11 -13.93 -5.15
N MET A 236 -10.11 -14.79 -4.98
CA MET A 236 -9.12 -15.11 -6.00
C MET A 236 -9.62 -16.22 -6.93
N LEU A 237 -9.57 -15.98 -8.24
CA LEU A 237 -9.83 -17.00 -9.26
C LEU A 237 -8.58 -17.84 -9.58
N ASP A 238 -7.40 -17.24 -9.56
CA ASP A 238 -6.12 -17.92 -9.81
C ASP A 238 -5.41 -18.20 -8.48
N SER A 239 -5.20 -19.47 -8.16
CA SER A 239 -4.49 -19.90 -6.96
C SER A 239 -2.99 -19.62 -6.98
N LYS A 240 -2.43 -19.24 -8.13
CA LYS A 240 -1.02 -18.82 -8.27
C LYS A 240 -0.82 -17.32 -8.15
N ALA A 241 -1.89 -16.53 -8.27
CA ALA A 241 -1.80 -15.09 -8.13
C ALA A 241 -1.70 -14.71 -6.65
N GLU A 242 -0.95 -13.64 -6.37
CA GLU A 242 -0.87 -13.08 -5.02
C GLU A 242 -2.23 -12.51 -4.61
N ASP A 243 -2.76 -12.98 -3.48
CA ASP A 243 -3.95 -12.39 -2.87
C ASP A 243 -3.58 -11.04 -2.22
N LYS A 244 -3.67 -9.99 -3.05
CA LYS A 244 -3.35 -8.62 -2.63
C LYS A 244 -4.26 -8.12 -1.52
N TRP A 245 -5.53 -8.55 -1.50
CA TRP A 245 -6.43 -8.14 -0.43
C TRP A 245 -5.95 -8.70 0.90
N GLU A 246 -5.71 -10.00 0.97
CA GLU A 246 -5.24 -10.68 2.17
C GLU A 246 -3.86 -10.16 2.62
N THR A 247 -3.01 -9.79 1.66
CA THR A 247 -1.71 -9.17 1.92
C THR A 247 -1.84 -7.79 2.57
N HIS A 248 -2.71 -6.92 2.04
CA HIS A 248 -3.00 -5.61 2.64
C HIS A 248 -3.62 -5.75 4.03
N LYS A 249 -4.53 -6.72 4.21
CA LYS A 249 -5.14 -7.02 5.51
C LYS A 249 -4.08 -7.42 6.54
N GLN A 250 -3.17 -8.33 6.17
CA GLN A 250 -2.06 -8.74 7.03
C GLN A 250 -1.12 -7.58 7.38
N GLN A 251 -0.91 -6.64 6.44
CA GLN A 251 -0.11 -5.45 6.68
C GLN A 251 -0.66 -4.65 7.88
N ILE A 252 -1.96 -4.31 7.82
CA ILE A 252 -2.66 -3.55 8.88
C ILE A 252 -2.67 -4.32 10.21
N LEU A 253 -2.95 -5.63 10.18
CA LEU A 253 -2.95 -6.45 11.39
C LEU A 253 -1.57 -6.50 12.07
N THR A 254 -0.51 -6.59 11.27
CA THR A 254 0.87 -6.56 11.77
C THR A 254 1.24 -5.18 12.29
N TYR A 255 0.81 -4.10 11.63
CA TYR A 255 0.99 -2.73 12.12
C TYR A 255 0.28 -2.51 13.45
N SER A 256 -0.95 -3.00 13.61
CA SER A 256 -1.65 -2.99 14.90
C SER A 256 -0.83 -3.70 15.98
N TRP A 257 -0.23 -4.85 15.67
CA TRP A 257 0.57 -5.57 16.65
C TRP A 257 1.82 -4.79 17.05
N LEU A 258 2.52 -4.20 16.07
CA LEU A 258 3.69 -3.38 16.32
C LEU A 258 3.34 -2.13 17.14
N ARG A 259 2.22 -1.47 16.82
CA ARG A 259 1.73 -0.30 17.55
C ARG A 259 1.44 -0.65 19.01
N SER A 260 0.80 -1.79 19.28
CA SER A 260 0.51 -2.25 20.66
C SER A 260 1.76 -2.59 21.49
N LYS A 261 2.96 -2.66 20.89
CA LYS A 261 4.24 -2.83 21.61
C LYS A 261 4.92 -1.52 21.96
N GLN A 262 4.41 -0.38 21.49
CA GLN A 262 4.99 0.91 21.79
C GLN A 262 4.46 1.50 23.08
N GLU A 263 5.28 2.34 23.70
CA GLU A 263 4.86 3.21 24.79
C GLU A 263 3.73 4.13 24.29
N ASP A 264 2.77 4.43 25.17
CA ASP A 264 1.58 5.25 24.90
C ASP A 264 0.63 4.73 23.81
N SER A 265 0.70 3.45 23.46
CA SER A 265 -0.26 2.85 22.54
C SER A 265 -1.65 2.71 23.15
N LYS A 266 -2.67 3.04 22.36
CA LYS A 266 -4.08 2.80 22.67
C LYS A 266 -4.54 1.52 21.97
N PRO A 267 -5.66 0.92 22.41
CA PRO A 267 -6.27 -0.21 21.68
C PRO A 267 -6.53 0.16 20.23
N ILE A 268 -6.02 -0.64 19.29
CA ILE A 268 -6.28 -0.47 17.86
C ILE A 268 -7.50 -1.32 17.50
N ILE A 269 -8.63 -0.69 17.20
CA ILE A 269 -9.90 -1.38 16.98
C ILE A 269 -10.17 -1.70 15.51
N ALA A 270 -9.62 -0.90 14.60
CA ALA A 270 -9.78 -1.05 13.16
C ALA A 270 -8.59 -0.46 12.42
N GLY A 271 -8.44 -0.89 11.17
CA GLY A 271 -7.71 -0.14 10.17
C GLY A 271 -8.57 0.17 8.95
N ILE A 272 -8.15 1.16 8.18
CA ILE A 272 -8.81 1.61 6.97
C ILE A 272 -7.78 1.63 5.85
N ILE A 273 -8.16 1.16 4.67
CA ILE A 273 -7.36 1.29 3.47
C ILE A 273 -8.13 2.11 2.44
N PHE A 274 -7.47 3.13 1.91
CA PHE A 274 -7.97 3.89 0.78
C PHE A 274 -7.36 3.42 -0.54
N TYR A 275 -8.20 2.99 -1.48
CA TYR A 275 -7.83 2.61 -2.84
C TYR A 275 -8.08 3.78 -3.80
N LEU A 276 -7.06 4.60 -4.00
CA LEU A 276 -7.21 5.92 -4.61
C LEU A 276 -7.50 5.86 -6.12
N ASN A 277 -7.16 4.75 -6.78
CA ASN A 277 -7.53 4.57 -8.19
C ASN A 277 -9.04 4.46 -8.39
N GLU A 278 -9.81 4.06 -7.38
CA GLU A 278 -11.28 3.95 -7.49
C GLU A 278 -11.94 5.33 -7.63
N LEU A 279 -11.30 6.39 -7.15
CA LEU A 279 -11.77 7.77 -7.31
C LEU A 279 -11.63 8.28 -8.75
N VAL A 280 -10.58 7.82 -9.45
CA VAL A 280 -10.29 8.14 -10.85
C VAL A 280 -9.76 6.88 -11.55
N PRO A 281 -10.67 5.96 -11.95
CA PRO A 281 -10.27 4.71 -12.58
C PRO A 281 -9.77 4.97 -14.00
N SER A 282 -8.64 4.36 -14.37
CA SER A 282 -8.18 4.35 -15.76
C SER A 282 -9.01 3.38 -16.61
N LYS A 283 -8.78 3.33 -17.93
CA LYS A 283 -9.44 2.35 -18.80
C LYS A 283 -9.07 0.92 -18.40
N GLU A 284 -7.82 0.68 -18.03
CA GLU A 284 -7.34 -0.61 -17.54
C GLU A 284 -7.99 -0.97 -16.21
N ASP A 285 -8.14 0.00 -15.28
CA ASP A 285 -8.85 -0.23 -14.03
C ASP A 285 -10.33 -0.59 -14.31
N LEU A 286 -11.01 0.12 -15.22
CA LEU A 286 -12.40 -0.15 -15.60
C LEU A 286 -12.59 -1.54 -16.21
N ALA A 287 -11.67 -2.00 -17.07
CA ALA A 287 -11.71 -3.34 -17.64
C ALA A 287 -11.64 -4.42 -16.55
N LEU A 288 -10.78 -4.23 -15.55
CA LEU A 288 -10.68 -5.13 -14.39
C LEU A 288 -11.92 -5.06 -13.49
N ILE A 289 -12.47 -3.87 -13.24
CA ILE A 289 -13.71 -3.70 -12.47
C ILE A 289 -14.86 -4.43 -13.17
N LYS A 290 -14.94 -4.34 -14.50
CA LYS A 290 -15.95 -5.03 -15.30
C LYS A 290 -15.87 -6.54 -15.11
N GLU A 291 -14.68 -7.12 -15.26
CA GLU A 291 -14.46 -8.57 -15.05
C GLU A 291 -14.84 -9.00 -13.62
N GLU A 292 -14.53 -8.19 -12.61
CA GLU A 292 -14.85 -8.49 -11.22
C GLU A 292 -16.35 -8.41 -10.91
N LEU A 293 -17.06 -7.47 -11.54
CA LEU A 293 -18.52 -7.36 -11.41
C LEU A 293 -19.22 -8.53 -12.11
N GLU A 294 -18.77 -8.91 -13.31
CA GLU A 294 -19.34 -10.04 -14.07
C GLU A 294 -19.18 -11.38 -13.33
N ASN A 295 -18.10 -11.54 -12.55
CA ASN A 295 -17.78 -12.76 -11.81
C ASN A 295 -18.13 -12.70 -10.30
N ASP A 296 -18.78 -11.64 -9.83
CA ASP A 296 -19.16 -11.43 -8.42
C ASP A 296 -17.97 -11.53 -7.44
N LEU A 297 -16.84 -10.92 -7.80
CA LEU A 297 -15.58 -10.98 -7.05
C LEU A 297 -15.34 -9.74 -6.17
N THR A 298 -16.28 -8.80 -6.13
CA THR A 298 -16.14 -7.51 -5.45
C THR A 298 -17.21 -7.35 -4.38
N ASP A 299 -16.84 -6.76 -3.24
CA ASP A 299 -17.73 -6.43 -2.13
C ASP A 299 -18.58 -5.18 -2.37
N VAL A 300 -18.25 -4.38 -3.40
CA VAL A 300 -18.98 -3.16 -3.76
C VAL A 300 -19.37 -3.24 -5.23
N GLY A 301 -20.68 -3.15 -5.49
CA GLY A 301 -21.25 -3.19 -6.85
C GLY A 301 -22.77 -3.41 -6.87
N GLY A 302 -23.27 -4.39 -6.12
CA GLY A 302 -24.67 -4.81 -6.20
C GLY A 302 -25.71 -3.71 -5.92
N GLU A 303 -25.36 -2.75 -5.07
CA GLU A 303 -26.22 -1.62 -4.70
C GLU A 303 -26.30 -0.54 -5.80
N TYR A 304 -25.33 -0.52 -6.71
CA TYR A 304 -25.14 0.53 -7.72
C TYR A 304 -25.54 0.05 -9.13
N VAL A 305 -26.79 -0.41 -9.27
CA VAL A 305 -27.31 -1.04 -10.50
C VAL A 305 -27.10 -0.20 -11.77
N ASN A 306 -27.15 1.14 -11.66
CA ASN A 306 -26.94 2.02 -12.81
C ASN A 306 -25.47 2.08 -13.23
N ASP A 307 -24.54 2.21 -12.27
CA ASP A 307 -23.11 2.25 -12.54
C ASP A 307 -22.62 0.90 -13.09
N VAL A 308 -23.10 -0.21 -12.51
CA VAL A 308 -22.81 -1.57 -13.00
C VAL A 308 -23.23 -1.73 -14.45
N LYS A 309 -24.44 -1.30 -14.82
CA LYS A 309 -24.90 -1.34 -16.23
C LYS A 309 -24.05 -0.48 -17.15
N LEU A 310 -23.56 0.67 -16.71
CA LEU A 310 -22.68 1.51 -17.52
C LEU A 310 -21.36 0.80 -17.80
N ILE A 311 -20.79 0.14 -16.80
CA ILE A 311 -19.53 -0.62 -16.91
C ILE A 311 -19.71 -1.86 -17.78
N GLU A 312 -20.76 -2.64 -17.57
CA GLU A 312 -21.06 -3.85 -18.35
C GLU A 312 -21.23 -3.56 -19.85
N ASN A 313 -21.90 -2.45 -20.19
CA ASN A 313 -22.13 -2.06 -21.58
C ASN A 313 -20.94 -1.35 -22.23
N TRP A 314 -19.99 -0.83 -21.45
CA TRP A 314 -18.82 -0.11 -21.95
C TRP A 314 -17.81 -1.04 -22.66
N GLN A 315 -17.17 -0.52 -23.70
CA GLN A 315 -16.09 -1.16 -24.45
C GLN A 315 -14.80 -0.31 -24.34
N GLU A 316 -13.63 -0.95 -24.32
CA GLU A 316 -12.34 -0.27 -24.07
C GLU A 316 -12.03 0.87 -25.06
N ASP A 317 -12.47 0.72 -26.32
CA ASP A 317 -12.31 1.72 -27.37
C ASP A 317 -13.18 2.97 -27.15
N ASP A 318 -14.25 2.88 -26.36
CA ASP A 318 -15.16 3.98 -26.09
C ASP A 318 -14.59 4.98 -25.07
N LYS A 319 -15.25 6.14 -24.96
CA LYS A 319 -15.01 7.06 -23.85
C LYS A 319 -15.38 6.35 -22.54
N ALA A 320 -14.52 6.49 -21.53
CA ALA A 320 -14.80 5.96 -20.19
C ALA A 320 -16.16 6.45 -19.66
N PRO A 321 -16.97 5.58 -19.03
CA PRO A 321 -18.28 5.95 -18.53
C PRO A 321 -18.17 6.92 -17.35
N GLU A 322 -19.14 7.82 -17.24
CA GLU A 322 -19.25 8.75 -16.10
C GLU A 322 -19.97 8.05 -14.95
N LEU A 323 -19.20 7.48 -14.03
CA LEU A 323 -19.70 6.78 -12.84
C LEU A 323 -20.05 7.77 -11.73
N SER A 324 -21.03 7.39 -10.90
CA SER A 324 -21.47 8.16 -9.74
C SER A 324 -20.36 8.33 -8.70
N ASN A 325 -20.39 9.45 -7.97
CA ASN A 325 -19.41 9.70 -6.92
C ASN A 325 -19.55 8.71 -5.76
N ASP A 326 -20.78 8.34 -5.38
CA ASP A 326 -21.01 7.42 -4.26
C ASP A 326 -20.43 6.03 -4.56
N PHE A 327 -20.60 5.52 -5.79
CA PHE A 327 -19.96 4.27 -6.23
C PHE A 327 -18.43 4.32 -6.10
N LYS A 328 -17.81 5.41 -6.56
CA LYS A 328 -16.35 5.59 -6.48
C LYS A 328 -15.86 5.69 -5.04
N ILE A 329 -16.58 6.43 -4.19
CA ILE A 329 -16.23 6.61 -2.77
C ILE A 329 -16.32 5.27 -2.04
N ASP A 330 -17.43 4.54 -2.18
CA ASP A 330 -17.61 3.22 -1.55
C ASP A 330 -16.54 2.22 -1.98
N ARG A 331 -16.18 2.21 -3.26
CA ARG A 331 -15.09 1.36 -3.76
C ARG A 331 -13.73 1.80 -3.25
N SER A 332 -13.53 3.09 -2.99
CA SER A 332 -12.25 3.62 -2.54
C SER A 332 -11.93 3.37 -1.07
N ILE A 333 -12.87 2.95 -0.22
CA ILE A 333 -12.64 2.71 1.21
C ILE A 333 -12.88 1.26 1.60
N ARG A 334 -11.99 0.65 2.38
CA ARG A 334 -12.22 -0.67 2.98
C ARG A 334 -11.81 -0.68 4.45
N ILE A 335 -12.70 -1.16 5.31
CA ILE A 335 -12.45 -1.30 6.75
C ILE A 335 -11.88 -2.70 7.02
N ILE A 336 -10.87 -2.77 7.89
CA ILE A 336 -10.27 -4.00 8.39
C ILE A 336 -10.46 -4.02 9.91
N ASN A 337 -11.26 -4.95 10.39
CA ASN A 337 -11.54 -5.04 11.81
C ASN A 337 -10.46 -5.86 12.54
N VAL A 338 -9.66 -5.20 13.38
CA VAL A 338 -8.42 -5.73 13.99
C VAL A 338 -8.72 -6.66 15.16
N ASN A 339 -8.71 -7.98 14.94
CA ASN A 339 -8.95 -8.96 16.01
C ASN A 339 -7.68 -9.76 16.37
N GLU A 340 -7.59 -10.21 17.62
CA GLU A 340 -6.41 -10.91 18.14
C GLU A 340 -6.08 -12.20 17.35
N ASN A 341 -7.09 -13.01 17.00
CA ASN A 341 -6.88 -14.26 16.26
C ASN A 341 -6.32 -14.01 14.85
N GLU A 342 -6.84 -13.02 14.13
CA GLU A 342 -6.36 -12.64 12.80
C GLU A 342 -4.99 -11.98 12.87
N GLN A 343 -4.74 -11.18 13.91
CA GLN A 343 -3.43 -10.62 14.18
C GLN A 343 -2.38 -11.72 14.40
N ASP A 344 -2.67 -12.71 15.24
CA ASP A 344 -1.78 -13.85 15.46
C ASP A 344 -1.56 -14.64 14.18
N ASN A 345 -2.60 -14.86 13.38
CA ASN A 345 -2.47 -15.51 12.07
C ASN A 345 -1.58 -14.72 11.11
N ALA A 346 -1.71 -13.39 11.06
CA ALA A 346 -0.87 -12.52 10.25
C ALA A 346 0.60 -12.60 10.69
N LEU A 347 0.86 -12.60 11.99
CA LEU A 347 2.21 -12.73 12.55
C LEU A 347 2.82 -14.10 12.26
N LEU A 348 2.04 -15.19 12.32
CA LEU A 348 2.52 -16.53 11.95
C LEU A 348 2.88 -16.63 10.47
N LYS A 349 2.11 -15.98 9.59
CA LYS A 349 2.46 -15.88 8.16
C LYS A 349 3.75 -15.09 7.97
N PHE A 350 3.93 -13.98 8.70
CA PHE A 350 5.18 -13.22 8.71
C PHE A 350 6.36 -14.09 9.17
N ASP A 351 6.22 -14.80 10.29
CA ASP A 351 7.23 -15.72 10.83
C ASP A 351 7.61 -16.78 9.78
N SER A 352 6.64 -17.32 9.04
CA SER A 352 6.89 -18.28 7.95
C SER A 352 7.74 -17.69 6.82
N VAL A 353 7.45 -16.45 6.40
CA VAL A 353 8.24 -15.79 5.36
C VAL A 353 9.66 -15.50 5.83
N VAL A 354 9.83 -15.01 7.06
CA VAL A 354 11.17 -14.82 7.65
C VAL A 354 11.94 -16.14 7.70
N ALA A 355 11.29 -17.24 8.07
CA ALA A 355 11.91 -18.56 8.07
C ALA A 355 12.43 -18.95 6.68
N ASN A 356 11.65 -18.67 5.63
CA ASN A 356 12.03 -18.95 4.25
C ASN A 356 13.18 -18.06 3.76
N ILE A 357 13.17 -16.77 4.11
CA ILE A 357 14.26 -15.83 3.82
C ILE A 357 15.56 -16.32 4.50
N GLU A 358 15.51 -16.63 5.80
CA GLU A 358 16.68 -17.10 6.55
C GLU A 358 17.20 -18.43 6.03
N SER A 359 16.31 -19.37 5.68
CA SER A 359 16.67 -20.64 5.05
C SER A 359 17.41 -20.43 3.73
N SER A 360 16.90 -19.52 2.88
CA SER A 360 17.52 -19.17 1.60
C SER A 360 18.91 -18.53 1.79
N LEU A 361 19.03 -17.63 2.77
CA LEU A 361 20.31 -17.00 3.15
C LEU A 361 21.33 -18.03 3.65
N ILE A 362 20.91 -18.96 4.52
CA ILE A 362 21.79 -20.01 5.06
C ILE A 362 22.27 -20.94 3.93
N LYS A 363 21.39 -21.32 3.00
CA LYS A 363 21.77 -22.10 1.81
C LYS A 363 22.83 -21.38 0.99
N GLU A 364 22.62 -20.10 0.71
CA GLU A 364 23.58 -19.27 -0.04
C GLU A 364 24.92 -19.14 0.69
N MET A 365 24.90 -18.88 2.01
CA MET A 365 26.10 -18.80 2.85
C MET A 365 26.90 -20.11 2.87
N ASN A 366 26.22 -21.24 2.73
CA ASN A 366 26.81 -22.57 2.64
C ASN A 366 27.32 -22.94 1.23
N GLY A 367 27.25 -21.99 0.28
CA GLY A 367 27.81 -22.14 -1.07
C GLY A 367 26.85 -22.65 -2.14
N CYS A 368 25.54 -22.74 -1.85
CA CYS A 368 24.54 -22.98 -2.89
C CYS A 368 24.48 -21.81 -3.88
N LYS A 369 24.21 -22.09 -5.16
CA LYS A 369 24.05 -21.04 -6.17
C LYS A 369 22.79 -20.22 -5.86
N ILE A 370 22.82 -18.92 -6.18
CA ILE A 370 21.68 -18.01 -5.91
C ILE A 370 20.36 -18.55 -6.48
N GLN A 371 20.35 -19.01 -7.73
CA GLN A 371 19.14 -19.55 -8.37
C GLN A 371 18.64 -20.89 -7.78
N GLU A 372 19.44 -21.55 -6.95
CA GLU A 372 19.07 -22.79 -6.25
C GLU A 372 18.70 -22.52 -4.78
N ALA A 373 19.27 -21.46 -4.19
CA ALA A 373 18.96 -21.01 -2.84
C ALA A 373 17.66 -20.20 -2.78
N TRP A 374 17.33 -19.47 -3.85
CA TRP A 374 16.18 -18.56 -3.94
C TRP A 374 15.26 -19.00 -5.07
N GLU A 375 14.03 -19.39 -4.72
CA GLU A 375 13.04 -19.88 -5.67
C GLU A 375 12.49 -18.74 -6.54
N ALA A 376 12.38 -18.99 -7.84
CA ALA A 376 11.69 -18.09 -8.75
C ALA A 376 10.30 -18.66 -9.01
N ASP A 377 9.32 -18.11 -8.31
CA ASP A 377 7.89 -18.36 -8.49
C ASP A 377 7.17 -17.01 -8.47
N SER A 378 6.48 -16.69 -9.57
CA SER A 378 5.78 -15.41 -9.75
C SER A 378 4.85 -15.46 -10.98
N ASP A 379 3.88 -14.56 -11.02
CA ASP A 379 2.93 -14.46 -12.14
C ASP A 379 3.59 -13.92 -13.44
N GLU A 380 2.86 -14.03 -14.55
CA GLU A 380 3.35 -13.59 -15.87
C GLU A 380 3.59 -12.07 -15.92
N ARG A 381 2.75 -11.29 -15.24
CA ARG A 381 2.86 -9.83 -15.20
C ARG A 381 4.17 -9.40 -14.53
N THR A 382 4.48 -9.97 -13.38
CA THR A 382 5.69 -9.71 -12.61
C THR A 382 6.92 -10.17 -13.38
N CYS A 383 6.87 -11.36 -13.98
CA CYS A 383 7.97 -11.85 -14.83
C CYS A 383 8.18 -10.96 -16.06
N SER A 384 7.13 -10.41 -16.66
CA SER A 384 7.21 -9.52 -17.82
C SER A 384 7.92 -8.20 -17.49
N ALA A 385 7.68 -7.65 -16.29
CA ALA A 385 8.27 -6.41 -15.80
C ALA A 385 9.64 -6.62 -15.11
N CYS A 386 10.05 -7.87 -14.86
CA CYS A 386 11.27 -8.18 -14.14
C CYS A 386 12.53 -7.96 -15.00
N ASP A 387 13.47 -7.17 -14.48
CA ASP A 387 14.76 -6.89 -15.14
C ASP A 387 15.63 -8.13 -15.32
N PHE A 388 15.41 -9.13 -14.47
CA PHE A 388 16.20 -10.36 -14.45
C PHE A 388 15.59 -11.47 -15.32
N ARG A 389 14.48 -11.19 -16.03
CA ARG A 389 13.73 -12.18 -16.83
C ARG A 389 14.56 -12.87 -17.91
N THR A 390 15.60 -12.21 -18.43
CA THR A 390 16.44 -12.72 -19.53
C THR A 390 17.38 -13.83 -19.10
N PHE A 391 17.71 -13.91 -17.81
CA PHE A 391 18.58 -14.96 -17.25
C PHE A 391 17.93 -15.76 -16.11
N CYS A 392 16.65 -15.49 -15.83
CA CYS A 392 15.83 -16.30 -14.94
C CYS A 392 15.43 -17.61 -15.63
N LYS A 393 15.70 -18.75 -14.97
CA LYS A 393 15.38 -20.08 -15.52
C LYS A 393 13.90 -20.44 -15.48
N ASN A 394 13.13 -19.82 -14.58
CA ASN A 394 11.71 -20.07 -14.37
C ASN A 394 10.84 -18.91 -14.85
N ASN A 395 11.26 -18.20 -15.91
CA ASN A 395 10.46 -17.14 -16.49
C ASN A 395 9.12 -17.71 -17.00
N SER A 396 8.00 -17.24 -16.43
CA SER A 396 6.65 -17.69 -16.80
C SER A 396 6.15 -17.06 -18.11
N VAL A 397 6.83 -16.03 -18.61
CA VAL A 397 6.51 -15.42 -19.92
C VAL A 397 6.85 -16.42 -21.02
N LYS A 398 5.84 -16.86 -21.78
CA LYS A 398 6.05 -17.64 -23.00
C LYS A 398 6.81 -16.75 -23.99
N THR A 399 8.10 -17.01 -24.19
CA THR A 399 8.85 -16.41 -25.29
C THR A 399 8.15 -16.77 -26.59
N LYS A 400 7.42 -15.81 -27.19
CA LYS A 400 7.13 -15.89 -28.62
C LYS A 400 8.49 -15.89 -29.29
N ASP A 401 8.85 -17.00 -29.93
CA ASP A 401 9.99 -17.04 -30.84
C ASP A 401 9.81 -15.90 -31.84
N ILE A 402 10.56 -14.81 -31.66
CA ILE A 402 10.70 -13.79 -32.69
C ILE A 402 11.56 -14.45 -33.76
N LYS A 403 10.92 -15.19 -34.66
CA LYS A 403 11.53 -15.54 -35.94
C LYS A 403 11.66 -14.25 -36.71
N ILE A 404 12.86 -13.69 -36.69
CA ILE A 404 13.28 -12.65 -37.62
C ILE A 404 13.15 -13.27 -39.03
N PRO A 405 12.58 -12.55 -40.03
CA PRO A 405 12.35 -13.06 -41.38
C PRO A 405 13.58 -13.72 -42.03
#